data_AF-A0A2T6JIJ1-F1
#
_entry.id   AF-A0A2T6JIJ1-F1
#
_cell.length_a   1.000
_cell.length_b   1.000
_cell.length_c   1.000
_cell.angle_alpha   90.00
_cell.angle_beta   90.00
_cell.angle_gamma   90.00
#
_symmetry.space_group_name_H-M   'P 1'
#
loop_
_entity.id
_entity.type
_entity.pdbx_description
1 polymer ?
#
loop_
_entity_poly.entity_id
_entity_poly.type
_entity_poly.pdbx_seq_one_letter_code
_entity_poly.pdbx_strand_id
1 'polypeptide(L)'
;MPLLTLSQEQLYELNDAANEVLERMLRDGQDAAEIKLGALPNLWAALKAVRLALLGTLDTPGMNELEPRVLAAIASPKRKA
;
A
#
# COMPACT_ATOMS: atom_id res chain seq x y z
N MET A 1 6.88 19.57 15.91
CA MET A 1 7.15 18.87 14.64
C MET A 1 6.61 19.73 13.51
N PRO A 2 7.32 19.90 12.38
CA PRO A 2 6.78 20.63 11.25
C PRO A 2 5.52 19.92 10.71
N LEU A 3 4.52 20.71 10.30
CA LEU A 3 3.34 20.19 9.62
C LEU A 3 3.71 19.93 8.15
N LEU A 4 3.52 18.69 7.69
CA LEU A 4 3.65 18.37 6.27
C LEU A 4 2.31 18.68 5.59
N THR A 5 2.34 19.56 4.59
CA THR A 5 1.19 19.82 3.71
C THR A 5 1.51 19.27 2.34
N LEU A 6 0.61 18.43 1.82
CA LEU A 6 0.70 17.86 0.48
C LEU A 6 -0.39 18.47 -0.39
N SER A 7 -0.07 18.78 -1.64
CA SER A 7 -1.09 19.11 -2.64
C SER A 7 -1.88 17.86 -3.02
N GLN A 8 -3.05 18.08 -3.62
CA GLN A 8 -3.86 16.97 -4.14
C GLN A 8 -3.10 16.17 -5.21
N GLU A 9 -2.35 16.84 -6.09
CA GLU A 9 -1.50 16.19 -7.09
C GLU A 9 -0.42 15.31 -6.43
N GLN A 10 0.25 15.81 -5.39
CA GLN A 10 1.22 15.01 -4.64
C GLN A 10 0.58 13.78 -3.98
N LEU A 11 -0.65 13.89 -3.48
CA LEU A 11 -1.38 12.74 -2.94
C LEU A 11 -1.73 11.71 -4.02
N TYR A 12 -2.10 12.13 -5.23
CA TYR A 12 -2.32 11.21 -6.36
C TYR A 12 -1.04 10.46 -6.73
N GLU A 13 0.08 11.18 -6.89
CA GLU A 13 1.37 10.55 -7.20
C GLU A 13 1.80 9.54 -6.12
N LEU A 14 1.59 9.88 -4.84
CA LEU A 14 1.89 8.97 -3.74
C LEU A 14 0.96 7.75 -3.73
N ASN A 15 -0.32 7.93 -4.04
CA ASN A 15 -1.27 6.82 -4.17
C ASN A 15 -0.84 5.86 -5.28
N ASP A 16 -0.48 6.40 -6.44
CA ASP A 16 -0.12 5.61 -7.61
C ASP A 16 1.18 4.85 -7.39
N ALA A 17 2.22 5.53 -6.88
CA ALA A 17 3.49 4.90 -6.52
C ALA A 17 3.31 3.80 -5.45
N ALA A 18 2.51 4.07 -4.40
CA ALA A 18 2.25 3.08 -3.35
C ALA A 18 1.47 1.87 -3.89
N ASN A 19 0.51 2.10 -4.78
CA ASN A 19 -0.27 1.04 -5.41
C ASN A 19 0.59 0.20 -6.37
N GLU A 20 1.50 0.81 -7.13
CA GLU A 20 2.42 0.09 -8.02
C GLU A 20 3.35 -0.83 -7.23
N VAL A 21 3.98 -0.32 -6.15
CA VAL A 21 4.86 -1.13 -5.31
C VAL A 21 4.10 -2.27 -4.66
N LEU A 22 2.87 -2.02 -4.20
CA LEU A 22 2.01 -3.02 -3.59
C LEU A 22 1.64 -4.11 -4.60
N GLU A 23 1.15 -3.76 -5.79
CA GLU A 23 0.82 -4.74 -6.83
C GLU A 23 2.04 -5.54 -7.28
N ARG A 24 3.23 -4.91 -7.35
CA ARG A 24 4.49 -5.65 -7.58
C ARG A 24 4.78 -6.64 -6.46
N MET A 25 4.63 -6.26 -5.18
CA MET A 25 4.81 -7.19 -4.05
C MET A 25 3.83 -8.37 -4.12
N LEU A 26 2.58 -8.12 -4.51
CA LEU A 26 1.57 -9.18 -4.65
C LEU A 26 1.88 -10.13 -5.82
N ARG A 27 2.27 -9.59 -6.97
CA ARG A 27 2.54 -10.35 -8.19
C ARG A 27 3.86 -11.12 -8.10
N ASP A 28 4.94 -10.39 -7.83
CA ASP A 28 6.31 -10.90 -7.95
C ASP A 28 6.82 -11.49 -6.63
N GLY A 29 6.16 -11.17 -5.52
CA GLY A 29 6.63 -11.48 -4.17
C GLY A 29 7.53 -10.37 -3.59
N GLN A 30 7.92 -10.57 -2.35
CA GLN A 30 8.77 -9.67 -1.57
C GLN A 30 10.20 -10.22 -1.49
N ASP A 31 11.19 -9.34 -1.48
CA ASP A 31 12.55 -9.73 -1.14
C ASP A 31 12.71 -10.03 0.37
N ALA A 32 13.86 -10.58 0.75
CA ALA A 32 14.10 -10.98 2.14
C ALA A 32 14.13 -9.78 3.12
N ALA A 33 14.57 -8.61 2.67
CA ALA A 33 14.62 -7.41 3.49
C ALA A 33 13.22 -6.82 3.67
N GLU A 34 12.42 -6.77 2.61
CA GLU A 34 11.01 -6.36 2.61
C GLU A 34 10.19 -7.17 3.60
N ILE A 35 10.34 -8.50 3.59
CA ILE A 35 9.67 -9.40 4.54
C ILE A 35 10.14 -9.11 5.96
N LYS A 36 11.47 -9.07 6.18
CA LYS A 36 12.05 -8.86 7.52
C LYS A 36 11.63 -7.53 8.13
N LEU A 37 11.49 -6.48 7.32
CA LEU A 37 11.11 -5.14 7.75
C LEU A 37 9.60 -4.90 7.79
N GLY A 38 8.78 -5.89 7.40
CA GLY A 38 7.34 -5.73 7.32
C GLY A 38 6.92 -4.65 6.31
N ALA A 39 7.58 -4.59 5.16
CA ALA A 39 7.34 -3.54 4.17
C ALA A 39 5.91 -3.55 3.64
N LEU A 40 5.35 -4.72 3.29
CA LEU A 40 3.97 -4.83 2.79
C LEU A 40 2.90 -4.34 3.79
N PRO A 41 2.87 -4.76 5.08
CA PRO A 41 1.88 -4.23 6.02
C PRO A 41 2.04 -2.72 6.27
N ASN A 42 3.26 -2.20 6.29
CA ASN A 42 3.51 -0.76 6.43
C ASN A 42 3.03 0.03 5.20
N LEU A 43 3.33 -0.47 4.00
CA LEU A 43 2.86 0.11 2.74
C LEU A 43 1.33 0.09 2.65
N TRP A 44 0.69 -0.99 3.09
CA TRP A 44 -0.77 -1.08 3.13
C TRP A 44 -1.40 -0.03 4.04
N ALA A 45 -0.83 0.18 5.23
CA ALA A 45 -1.29 1.22 6.14
C ALA A 45 -1.10 2.62 5.54
N ALA A 46 0.04 2.88 4.89
CA ALA A 46 0.31 4.16 4.22
C ALA A 46 -0.66 4.41 3.05
N LEU A 47 -0.90 3.42 2.19
CA LEU A 47 -1.83 3.52 1.08
C LEU A 47 -3.25 3.83 1.56
N LYS A 48 -3.71 3.20 2.66
CA LYS A 48 -4.99 3.53 3.29
C LYS A 48 -5.05 4.98 3.76
N ALA A 49 -4.00 5.48 4.40
CA ALA A 49 -3.96 6.87 4.84
C ALA A 49 -4.05 7.85 3.64
N VAL A 50 -3.32 7.58 2.56
CA VAL A 50 -3.37 8.41 1.34
C VAL A 50 -4.74 8.35 0.67
N ARG A 51 -5.34 7.16 0.52
CA ARG A 51 -6.68 7.02 -0.07
C ARG A 51 -7.76 7.68 0.75
N LEU A 52 -7.67 7.58 2.08
CA LEU A 52 -8.58 8.28 2.98
C LEU A 52 -8.44 9.81 2.82
N ALA A 53 -7.21 10.32 2.69
CA ALA A 53 -6.98 11.74 2.44
C ALA A 53 -7.50 12.22 1.07
N LEU A 54 -7.42 11.39 0.03
CA LEU A 54 -7.90 11.70 -1.32
C LEU A 54 -9.43 11.59 -1.45
N LEU A 55 -10.03 10.53 -0.92
CA LEU A 55 -11.40 10.14 -1.22
C LEU A 55 -12.36 10.37 -0.04
N GLY A 56 -11.84 10.63 1.16
CA GLY A 56 -12.63 10.76 2.39
C GLY A 56 -13.20 9.44 2.91
N THR A 57 -12.98 8.32 2.21
CA THR A 57 -13.45 6.98 2.60
C THR A 57 -12.50 5.90 2.11
N LEU A 58 -12.53 4.74 2.78
CA LEU A 58 -11.90 3.50 2.32
C LEU A 58 -12.91 2.51 1.73
N ASP A 59 -14.21 2.76 1.88
CA ASP A 59 -15.26 1.93 1.30
C ASP A 59 -15.39 2.24 -0.19
N THR A 60 -14.54 1.60 -0.98
CA THR A 60 -14.50 1.73 -2.43
C THR A 60 -14.33 0.34 -3.05
N PRO A 61 -14.86 0.09 -4.27
CA PRO A 61 -14.70 -1.20 -4.92
C PRO A 61 -13.23 -1.66 -5.00
N GLY A 62 -12.32 -0.75 -5.38
CA GLY A 62 -10.89 -1.07 -5.48
C GLY A 62 -10.22 -1.39 -4.14
N MET A 63 -10.69 -0.83 -3.02
CA MET A 63 -10.21 -1.23 -1.69
C MET A 63 -10.75 -2.59 -1.28
N ASN A 64 -12.04 -2.83 -1.50
CA ASN A 64 -12.72 -4.07 -1.13
C ASN A 64 -12.18 -5.28 -1.91
N GLU A 65 -11.76 -5.07 -3.17
CA GLU A 65 -11.09 -6.09 -3.98
C GLU A 65 -9.63 -6.32 -3.56
N LEU A 66 -8.90 -5.25 -3.19
CA LEU A 66 -7.47 -5.31 -2.91
C LEU A 66 -7.15 -5.85 -1.51
N GLU A 67 -7.95 -5.45 -0.51
CA GLU A 67 -7.73 -5.80 0.90
C GLU A 67 -7.54 -7.31 1.15
N PRO A 68 -8.41 -8.22 0.69
CA PRO A 68 -8.22 -9.66 0.96
C PRO A 68 -6.91 -10.20 0.36
N ARG A 69 -6.49 -9.71 -0.82
CA ARG A 69 -5.23 -10.10 -1.47
C ARG A 69 -4.04 -9.66 -0.64
N VAL A 70 -4.07 -8.43 -0.12
CA VAL A 70 -3.02 -7.86 0.72
C VAL A 70 -2.93 -8.58 2.06
N LEU A 71 -4.07 -8.81 2.73
CA LEU A 71 -4.10 -9.51 4.02
C LEU A 71 -3.57 -10.95 3.90
N ALA A 72 -3.91 -11.66 2.82
CA ALA A 72 -3.36 -12.98 2.54
C ALA A 72 -1.84 -12.95 2.35
N ALA A 73 -1.32 -11.97 1.61
CA ALA A 73 0.11 -11.81 1.36
C ALA A 73 0.90 -11.33 2.59
N ILE A 74 0.25 -10.63 3.53
CA ILE A 74 0.83 -10.29 4.84
C ILE A 74 0.92 -11.56 5.71
N ALA A 75 -0.15 -12.36 5.75
CA ALA A 75 -0.19 -13.57 6.56
C ALA A 75 0.76 -14.66 6.04
N SER A 76 0.96 -14.73 4.72
CA SER A 76 1.86 -15.68 4.08
C SER A 76 2.70 -15.00 2.99
N PRO A 77 3.83 -14.37 3.37
CA PRO A 77 4.67 -13.64 2.43
C PRO A 77 5.29 -14.56 1.37
N LYS A 78 4.94 -14.30 0.10
CA LYS A 78 5.63 -14.90 -1.06
C LYS A 78 7.01 -14.27 -1.19
N ARG A 79 8.07 -15.09 -1.22
CA ARG A 79 9.42 -14.61 -1.53
C ARG A 79 9.60 -14.47 -3.04
N LYS A 80 10.20 -13.36 -3.47
CA LYS A 80 10.61 -13.14 -4.86
C LYS A 80 11.68 -14.17 -5.25
N ALA A 81 11.52 -14.79 -6.42
CA ALA A 81 12.48 -15.74 -6.99
C ALA A 81 13.79 -15.05 -7.38
#